data_AF-A0A7V7BGK2-F1
#
_entry.id   AF-A0A7V7BGK2-F1
#
_cell.length_a   1.000
_cell.length_b   1.000
_cell.length_c   1.000
_cell.angle_alpha   90.00
_cell.angle_beta   90.00
_cell.angle_gamma   90.00
#
_symmetry.space_group_name_H-M   'P 1'
#
loop_
_entity.id
_entity.type
_entity.pdbx_description
1 polymer ?
#
loop_
_entity_poly.entity_id
_entity_poly.type
_entity_poly.pdbx_seq_one_letter_code
_entity_poly.pdbx_strand_id
1 'polypeptide(L)' 'MRSLTYGSLMMALVFIATYSVRIPIPFTQGYIHPGDSMIFIAALLFGWRFGALVGGFGSALADILGGYAHWAFPTLVI' A
#
# COMPACT_ATOMS: atom_id res chain seq x y z
N MET A 1 -12.41 19.07 -0.69
CA MET A 1 -11.96 18.70 -2.05
C MET A 1 -10.47 18.39 -2.11
N ARG A 2 -9.56 19.30 -1.69
CA ARG A 2 -8.10 19.08 -1.78
C ARG A 2 -7.57 17.82 -1.09
N SER A 3 -8.04 17.47 0.11
CA SER A 3 -7.56 16.26 0.81
C SER A 3 -7.90 14.95 0.09
N LEU A 4 -9.03 14.91 -0.63
CA LEU A 4 -9.44 13.72 -1.38
C LEU A 4 -8.54 13.50 -2.61
N THR A 5 -8.16 14.59 -3.29
CA THR A 5 -7.22 14.56 -4.42
C THR A 5 -5.83 14.11 -3.98
N TYR A 6 -5.32 14.66 -2.87
CA TYR A 6 -4.03 14.21 -2.34
C TYR A 6 -4.07 12.77 -1.82
N GLY A 7 -5.18 12.35 -1.20
CA GLY A 7 -5.35 10.98 -0.70
C GLY A 7 -5.36 9.96 -1.82
N SER A 8 -6.15 10.21 -2.88
CA SER A 8 -6.21 9.34 -4.06
C SER A 8 -4.87 9.29 -4.82
N LEU A 9 -4.16 10.42 -4.94
CA LEU A 9 -2.83 10.45 -5.56
C LEU A 9 -1.80 9.63 -4.76
N MET A 10 -1.76 9.82 -3.43
CA MET A 10 -0.86 9.04 -2.58
C MET A 10 -1.22 7.55 -2.61
N MET A 11 -2.50 7.21 -2.71
CA MET A 11 -2.98 5.83 -2.74
C MET A 11 -2.55 5.15 -4.05
N ALA A 12 -2.64 5.86 -5.17
CA ALA A 12 -2.12 5.40 -6.45
C ALA A 12 -0.60 5.20 -6.42
N LEU A 13 0.15 6.08 -5.74
CA LEU A 13 1.59 5.93 -5.60
C LEU A 13 1.98 4.73 -4.72
N VAL A 14 1.27 4.50 -3.60
CA VAL A 14 1.46 3.30 -2.78
C VAL A 14 1.16 2.05 -3.59
N PHE A 15 0.06 2.04 -4.34
CA PHE A 15 -0.30 0.93 -5.21
C PHE A 15 0.79 0.62 -6.23
N ILE A 16 1.28 1.63 -6.97
CA ILE A 16 2.33 1.44 -7.98
C ILE A 16 3.62 0.95 -7.33
N ALA A 17 4.03 1.53 -6.20
CA ALA A 17 5.23 1.10 -5.47
C ALA A 17 5.11 -0.36 -4.99
N THR A 18 3.91 -0.78 -4.58
CA THR A 18 3.63 -2.15 -4.10
C THR A 18 3.52 -3.16 -5.24
N TYR A 19 2.85 -2.79 -6.32
CA TYR A 19 2.56 -3.68 -7.45
C TYR A 19 3.73 -3.82 -8.42
N SER A 20 4.45 -2.74 -8.71
CA SER A 20 5.52 -2.74 -9.72
C SER A 20 6.82 -3.37 -9.21
N VAL A 21 7.17 -3.15 -7.94
CA VAL A 21 8.42 -3.66 -7.35
C VAL A 21 8.06 -4.71 -6.32
N ARG A 22 7.81 -5.93 -6.79
CA ARG A 22 7.52 -7.09 -5.94
C ARG A 22 8.54 -8.18 -6.17
N ILE A 23 9.30 -8.50 -5.14
CA ILE A 23 10.29 -9.58 -5.16
C ILE A 23 9.67 -10.76 -4.40
N PRO A 24 9.22 -11.82 -5.10
CA PRO A 24 8.58 -12.96 -4.45
C PRO A 24 9.58 -13.70 -3.56
N ILE A 25 9.17 -14.01 -2.33
CA ILE A 25 9.94 -14.87 -1.42
C ILE A 25 9.30 -16.27 -1.47
N PRO A 26 9.97 -17.28 -2.05
CA PRO A 26 9.40 -18.61 -2.22
C PRO A 26 9.01 -19.29 -0.89
N PHE A 27 9.70 -18.94 0.20
CA PHE A 27 9.58 -19.61 1.49
C PHE A 27 8.36 -19.19 2.31
N THR A 28 7.85 -17.98 2.11
CA THR A 28 6.77 -17.40 2.93
C THR A 28 5.47 -17.16 2.15
N GLN A 29 5.42 -17.51 0.85
CA GLN A 29 4.29 -17.20 -0.03
C GLN A 29 3.89 -15.71 0.03
N GLY A 30 4.90 -14.85 0.25
CA GLY A 30 4.79 -13.41 0.34
C GLY A 30 5.79 -12.75 -0.60
N TYR A 31 5.81 -11.43 -0.63
CA TYR A 31 6.69 -10.66 -1.49
C TYR A 31 7.22 -9.44 -0.75
N ILE A 32 8.45 -9.07 -1.07
CA ILE A 32 9.02 -7.80 -0.61
C ILE A 32 8.58 -6.72 -1.57
N HIS A 33 8.08 -5.61 -1.03
CA HIS A 33 7.73 -4.43 -1.79
C HIS A 33 8.22 -3.15 -1.09
N PRO A 34 8.62 -2.11 -1.84
CA PRO A 34 8.96 -0.81 -1.28
C PRO A 34 7.73 0.04 -0.94
N GLY A 35 6.51 -0.50 -1.10
CA GLY A 35 5.25 0.19 -0.81
C GLY A 35 5.19 0.82 0.58
N ASP A 36 5.70 0.12 1.61
CA ASP A 36 5.71 0.60 3.00
C ASP A 36 6.45 1.93 3.17
N SER A 37 7.52 2.14 2.38
CA SER A 37 8.25 3.40 2.35
C SER A 37 7.33 4.57 1.97
N MET A 38 6.45 4.36 0.99
CA MET A 38 5.48 5.36 0.53
C MET A 38 4.37 5.58 1.56
N ILE A 39 3.97 4.53 2.28
CA ILE A 39 3.01 4.62 3.40
C ILE A 39 3.59 5.49 4.51
N PHE A 40 4.85 5.28 4.89
CA PHE A 40 5.53 6.10 5.90
C PHE A 40 5.67 7.56 5.46
N ILE A 41 5.99 7.81 4.19
CA ILE A 41 6.04 9.18 3.65
C ILE A 41 4.66 9.83 3.74
N ALA A 42 3.59 9.13 3.37
CA ALA A 42 2.23 9.64 3.49
C ALA A 42 1.83 9.91 4.95
N ALA A 43 2.22 9.03 5.88
CA ALA A 43 1.99 9.19 7.31
C ALA A 43 2.76 10.39 7.91
N LEU A 44 4.00 10.62 7.48
CA LEU A 44 4.82 11.75 7.94
C LEU A 44 4.32 13.09 7.40
N LEU A 45 3.82 13.13 6.16
CA LEU A 45 3.35 14.36 5.53
C LEU A 45 1.93 14.76 5.94
N PHE A 46 1.02 13.79 6.07
CA PHE A 46 -0.41 14.03 6.26
C PHE A 46 -0.97 13.47 7.58
N GLY A 47 -0.12 12.84 8.39
CA GLY A 47 -0.47 12.23 9.67
C GLY A 47 -0.80 10.74 9.57
N TRP A 48 -0.69 10.04 10.71
CA TRP A 48 -0.82 8.58 10.80
C TRP A 48 -2.16 8.04 10.26
N ARG A 49 -3.28 8.73 10.51
CA ARG A 49 -4.61 8.33 10.03
C ARG A 49 -4.70 8.34 8.51
N PHE A 50 -4.03 9.31 7.88
CA PHE A 50 -4.01 9.45 6.44
C PHE A 50 -3.10 8.41 5.82
N GLY A 51 -1.91 8.19 6.40
CA GLY A 51 -1.00 7.11 6.01
C GLY A 51 -1.66 5.73 6.08
N ALA A 52 -2.36 5.41 7.17
CA ALA A 52 -3.06 4.13 7.32
C ALA A 52 -4.16 3.93 6.27
N LEU A 53 -5.01 4.94 6.02
CA LEU A 53 -6.06 4.85 5.00
C LEU A 53 -5.48 4.65 3.59
N VAL A 54 -4.51 5.48 3.23
CA VAL A 54 -3.91 5.47 1.89
C VAL A 54 -3.05 4.22 1.69
N GLY A 55 -2.35 3.79 2.73
CA GLY A 55 -1.52 2.61 2.75
C GLY A 55 -2.33 1.31 2.70
N GLY A 56 -3.30 1.17 3.59
CA GLY A 56 -4.16 0.00 3.65
C GLY A 56 -4.93 -0.22 2.36
N PHE A 57 -5.60 0.82 1.82
CA PHE A 57 -6.32 0.68 0.56
C PHE A 57 -5.40 0.52 -0.66
N GLY A 58 -4.28 1.25 -0.71
CA GLY A 58 -3.34 1.18 -1.84
C GLY A 58 -2.65 -0.18 -1.94
N SER A 59 -2.13 -0.68 -0.81
CA SER A 59 -1.42 -1.96 -0.77
C SER A 59 -2.38 -3.15 -0.82
N ALA A 60 -3.56 -3.11 -0.18
CA ALA A 60 -4.54 -4.19 -0.31
C ALA A 60 -5.05 -4.34 -1.76
N LEU A 61 -5.19 -3.25 -2.51
CA LEU A 61 -5.52 -3.31 -3.93
C LEU A 61 -4.39 -3.96 -4.75
N ALA A 62 -3.12 -3.68 -4.40
CA ALA A 62 -1.96 -4.29 -5.02
C ALA A 62 -1.86 -5.79 -4.71
N ASP A 63 -2.22 -6.21 -3.51
CA ASP A 63 -2.29 -7.62 -3.10
C ASP A 63 -3.34 -8.39 -3.92
N ILE A 64 -4.55 -7.83 -4.05
CA ILE A 64 -5.65 -8.45 -4.83
C ILE A 64 -5.25 -8.59 -6.29
N LEU A 65 -4.78 -7.51 -6.92
CA LEU A 65 -4.39 -7.53 -8.33
C LEU A 65 -3.08 -8.30 -8.57
N GLY A 66 -2.24 -8.41 -7.54
CA GLY A 66 -0.97 -9.13 -7.58
C GLY A 66 -1.10 -10.64 -7.47
N GLY A 67 -2.29 -11.19 -7.19
CA GLY A 67 -2.48 -12.62 -6.95
C GLY A 67 -2.09 -13.08 -5.55
N TYR A 68 -1.90 -12.14 -4.62
CA TYR A 68 -1.65 -12.37 -3.19
C TYR A 68 -2.88 -11.95 -2.36
N ALA A 69 -4.08 -12.26 -2.83
CA ALA A 69 -5.33 -11.81 -2.21
C ALA A 69 -5.49 -12.24 -0.74
N HIS A 70 -4.80 -13.30 -0.30
CA HIS A 70 -4.73 -13.71 1.11
C HIS A 70 -4.04 -12.68 2.01
N TRP A 71 -3.13 -11.86 1.47
CA TRP A 71 -2.48 -10.77 2.20
C TRP A 71 -3.32 -9.50 2.26
N ALA A 72 -4.30 -9.32 1.37
CA ALA A 72 -5.08 -8.08 1.27
C ALA A 72 -5.84 -7.73 2.56
N PHE A 73 -6.38 -8.71 3.29
CA PHE A 73 -7.12 -8.44 4.53
C PHE A 73 -6.20 -7.99 5.67
N PRO A 74 -5.08 -8.69 5.97
CA PRO A 74 -4.05 -8.17 6.86
C PRO A 74 -3.58 -6.77 6.48
N THR A 75 -3.30 -6.52 5.20
CA THR A 75 -2.76 -5.24 4.71
C THR A 75 -3.74 -4.08 4.88
N LEU A 76 -5.06 -4.33 4.78
CA LEU A 76 -6.09 -3.30 4.93
C LEU A 76 -6.27 -2.83 6.39
N VAL A 77 -5.92 -3.67 7.37
CA VAL A 77 -6.23 -3.44 8.81
C VAL A 77 -5.05 -2.80 9.56
N ILE A 78 -3.85 -2.80 8.98
CA ILE A 78 -2.60 -2.24 9.52
C ILE A 78 -2.57 -0.71 9.34
#